data_AF-A0A2A6FK08-F1
#
_entry.id   AF-A0A2A6FK08-F1
#
_cell.length_a   1.000
_cell.length_b   1.000
_cell.length_c   1.000
_cell.angle_alpha   90.00
_cell.angle_beta   90.00
_cell.angle_gamma   90.00
#
_symmetry.space_group_name_H-M   'P 1'
#
loop_
_entity.id
_entity.type
_entity.pdbx_description
1 polymer ?
#
loop_
_entity_poly.entity_id
_entity_poly.type
_entity_poly.pdbx_seq_one_letter_code
_entity_poly.pdbx_strand_id
1 'polypeptide(L)'
;MQEASLYTPVKRFLEGLEYTVKGEVGGCDVVGLRDGEPPVVVICELKLQFNLELVLQGIDRAAACDEVWLAARMSSRGKGREHDRRFRALCRRLGFGLLAVGSSGNVELLLSPAAPPPRRDPRRRSRLMEEHRRRRGDPVVGGGSRTPIMTAYRQDALACAAAMVDGPKRPRDLKAISPRAANILLHNVYGWFARAERGVYALTEIGHAALQRWPQPAP
;
A
#
# COMPACT_ATOMS: atom_id res chain seq x y z
N MET A 1 2.87 -3.93 31.53
CA MET A 1 3.00 -5.27 30.92
C MET A 1 4.42 -5.37 30.40
N GLN A 2 5.20 -6.32 30.93
CA GLN A 2 6.57 -6.58 30.49
C GLN A 2 6.56 -7.65 29.38
N GLU A 3 7.62 -7.76 28.60
CA GLU A 3 7.68 -8.72 27.48
C GLU A 3 7.46 -10.16 27.95
N ALA A 4 8.10 -10.55 29.06
CA ALA A 4 7.93 -11.87 29.68
C ALA A 4 6.48 -12.24 30.04
N SER A 5 5.60 -11.25 30.25
CA SER A 5 4.18 -11.52 30.53
C SER A 5 3.38 -11.98 29.31
N LEU A 6 3.94 -11.88 28.10
CA LEU A 6 3.36 -12.42 26.87
C LEU A 6 3.56 -13.94 26.75
N TYR A 7 4.59 -14.48 27.41
CA TYR A 7 4.96 -15.90 27.31
C TYR A 7 3.82 -16.83 27.70
N THR A 8 3.26 -16.67 28.90
CA THR A 8 2.24 -17.61 29.42
C THR A 8 0.98 -17.67 28.54
N PRO A 9 0.39 -16.55 28.08
CA PRO A 9 -0.70 -16.58 27.10
C PRO A 9 -0.36 -17.32 25.80
N VAL A 10 0.79 -17.02 25.21
CA VAL A 10 1.23 -17.62 23.94
C VAL A 10 1.50 -19.12 24.10
N LYS A 11 2.16 -19.50 25.19
CA LYS A 11 2.39 -20.90 25.55
C LYS A 11 1.08 -21.68 25.60
N ARG A 12 0.08 -21.20 26.35
CA ARG A 12 -1.23 -21.86 26.45
C ARG A 12 -1.95 -21.94 25.11
N PHE A 13 -1.85 -20.91 24.28
CA PHE A 13 -2.43 -20.92 22.93
C PHE A 13 -1.82 -22.04 22.07
N LEU A 14 -0.48 -22.16 22.05
CA LEU A 14 0.22 -23.19 21.29
C LEU A 14 0.01 -24.60 21.87
N GLU A 15 -0.05 -24.75 23.20
CA GLU A 15 -0.42 -26.02 23.85
C GLU A 15 -1.85 -26.45 23.48
N GLY A 16 -2.76 -25.49 23.31
CA GLY A 16 -4.11 -25.75 22.78
C GLY A 16 -4.14 -26.20 21.32
N LEU A 17 -3.03 -26.06 20.59
CA LEU A 17 -2.80 -26.62 19.25
C LEU A 17 -1.96 -27.91 19.29
N GLU A 18 -1.89 -28.55 20.46
CA GLU A 18 -1.22 -29.84 20.70
C GLU A 18 0.31 -29.78 20.58
N TYR A 19 0.91 -28.60 20.76
CA TYR A 19 2.36 -28.47 20.89
C TYR A 19 2.82 -28.63 22.34
N THR A 20 3.93 -29.33 22.56
CA THR A 20 4.71 -29.25 23.81
C THR A 20 5.60 -28.00 23.75
N VAL A 21 5.39 -27.04 24.66
CA VAL A 21 5.97 -25.69 24.55
C VAL A 21 6.96 -25.37 25.66
N LYS A 22 8.13 -24.86 25.26
CA LYS A 22 9.20 -24.34 26.15
C LYS A 22 9.64 -22.95 25.69
N GLY A 23 10.12 -22.13 26.63
CA GLY A 23 10.68 -20.82 26.35
C GLY A 23 12.20 -20.80 26.38
N GLU A 24 12.80 -19.76 25.81
CA GLU A 24 14.25 -19.50 25.83
C GLU A 24 15.10 -20.66 25.27
N VAL A 25 14.61 -21.32 24.23
CA VAL A 25 15.32 -22.43 23.58
C VAL A 25 16.13 -21.90 22.42
N GLY A 26 17.46 -22.02 22.47
CA GLY A 26 18.35 -21.60 21.38
C GLY A 26 18.26 -20.11 21.04
N GLY A 27 17.90 -19.27 22.02
CA GLY A 27 17.68 -17.84 21.83
C GLY A 27 16.35 -17.48 21.18
N CYS A 28 15.40 -18.43 21.05
CA CYS A 28 14.02 -18.16 20.65
C CYS A 28 13.14 -17.99 21.90
N ASP A 29 12.24 -17.01 21.88
CA ASP A 29 11.37 -16.73 23.03
C ASP A 29 10.46 -17.92 23.36
N VAL A 30 9.88 -18.57 22.35
CA VAL A 30 8.98 -19.74 22.50
C VAL A 30 9.25 -20.75 21.38
N VAL A 31 9.40 -22.02 21.76
CA VAL A 31 9.50 -23.16 20.84
C VAL A 31 8.45 -24.21 21.21
N GLY A 32 7.66 -24.61 20.22
CA GLY A 32 6.67 -25.69 20.33
C GLY A 32 7.06 -26.88 19.46
N LEU A 33 6.89 -28.09 19.99
CA LEU A 33 7.11 -29.34 19.25
C LEU A 33 5.82 -30.15 19.25
N ARG A 34 5.46 -30.71 18.09
CA ARG A 34 4.41 -31.73 17.99
C ARG A 34 5.02 -33.01 17.46
N ASP A 35 4.73 -34.12 18.14
CA ASP A 35 5.27 -35.43 17.82
C ASP A 35 4.85 -35.87 16.40
N GLY A 36 5.75 -36.61 15.73
CA GLY A 36 5.64 -37.04 14.35
C GLY A 36 6.99 -37.49 13.80
N GLU A 37 7.03 -37.98 12.56
CA GLU A 37 8.26 -38.36 11.85
C GLU A 37 8.31 -37.69 10.46
N PRO A 38 9.06 -36.58 10.27
CA PRO A 38 9.76 -35.80 11.31
C PRO A 38 8.79 -35.04 12.24
N PRO A 39 9.23 -34.62 13.44
CA PRO A 39 8.41 -33.79 14.33
C PRO A 39 8.17 -32.42 13.71
N VAL A 40 7.05 -31.80 14.04
CA VAL A 40 6.74 -30.42 13.63
C VAL A 40 7.31 -29.45 14.66
N VAL A 41 8.09 -28.48 14.18
CA VAL A 41 8.73 -27.44 14.98
C VAL A 41 8.07 -26.11 14.69
N VAL A 42 7.61 -25.41 15.73
CA VAL A 42 7.11 -24.04 15.63
C VAL A 42 7.91 -23.11 16.52
N ILE A 43 8.18 -21.90 16.04
CA ILE A 43 8.89 -20.86 16.79
C ILE A 43 8.01 -19.62 16.88
N CYS A 44 7.88 -19.05 18.09
CA CYS A 44 7.16 -17.79 18.30
C CYS A 44 8.06 -16.74 18.97
N GLU A 45 8.18 -15.58 18.33
CA GLU A 45 8.91 -14.41 18.84
C GLU A 45 7.93 -13.40 19.47
N LEU A 46 8.34 -12.76 20.55
CA LEU A 46 7.50 -11.90 21.39
C LEU A 46 8.01 -10.46 21.37
N LYS A 47 7.12 -9.48 21.14
CA LYS A 47 7.41 -8.07 21.45
C LYS A 47 6.23 -7.36 22.07
N LEU A 48 6.48 -6.31 22.86
CA LEU A 48 5.41 -5.45 23.36
C LEU A 48 4.58 -4.77 22.27
N GLN A 49 5.12 -4.64 21.06
CA GLN A 49 4.46 -4.07 19.90
C GLN A 49 4.90 -4.79 18.65
N PHE A 50 3.97 -4.99 17.71
CA PHE A 50 4.32 -5.36 16.35
C PHE A 50 5.19 -4.26 15.73
N ASN A 51 6.46 -4.57 15.46
CA ASN A 51 7.44 -3.65 14.88
C ASN A 51 8.22 -4.35 13.74
N LEU A 52 9.23 -3.70 13.16
CA LEU A 52 10.04 -4.32 12.10
C LEU A 52 10.99 -5.37 12.69
N GLU A 53 11.55 -5.10 13.87
CA GLU A 53 12.48 -6.01 14.56
C GLU A 53 11.87 -7.40 14.77
N LEU A 54 10.64 -7.47 15.28
CA LEU A 54 9.91 -8.73 15.46
C LEU A 54 9.79 -9.53 14.16
N VAL A 55 9.60 -8.84 13.03
CA VAL A 55 9.54 -9.48 11.71
C VAL A 55 10.91 -10.00 11.29
N LEU A 56 11.99 -9.25 11.54
CA LEU A 56 13.35 -9.67 11.23
C LEU A 56 13.77 -10.88 12.06
N GLN A 57 13.46 -10.89 13.36
CA GLN A 57 13.65 -12.07 14.20
C GLN A 57 12.91 -13.28 13.62
N GLY A 58 11.64 -13.12 13.22
CA GLY A 58 10.89 -14.19 12.56
C GLY A 58 11.55 -14.70 11.26
N ILE A 59 12.15 -13.82 10.46
CA ILE A 59 12.92 -14.19 9.26
C ILE A 59 14.13 -15.04 9.63
N ASP A 60 14.87 -14.64 10.67
CA ASP A 60 16.04 -15.39 11.15
C ASP A 60 15.67 -16.79 11.66
N ARG A 61 14.45 -16.96 12.19
CA ARG A 61 13.93 -18.26 12.66
C ARG A 61 13.38 -19.16 11.56
N ALA A 62 12.88 -18.58 10.46
CA ALA A 62 12.11 -19.30 9.46
C ALA A 62 12.85 -20.48 8.80
N ALA A 63 14.18 -20.46 8.76
CA ALA A 63 14.97 -21.57 8.19
C ALA A 63 15.05 -22.80 9.11
N ALA A 64 14.67 -22.68 10.39
CA ALA A 64 14.87 -23.70 11.42
C ALA A 64 13.56 -24.34 11.93
N CYS A 65 12.41 -23.99 11.37
CA CYS A 65 11.10 -24.46 11.83
C CYS A 65 10.07 -24.56 10.69
N ASP A 66 8.98 -25.28 10.93
CA ASP A 66 7.86 -25.42 9.98
C ASP A 66 6.93 -24.21 10.00
N GLU A 67 6.74 -23.58 11.15
CA GLU A 67 5.90 -22.39 11.31
C GLU A 67 6.55 -21.33 12.20
N VAL A 68 6.49 -20.08 11.72
CA VAL A 68 6.87 -18.90 12.50
C VAL A 68 5.61 -18.16 12.96
N TRP A 69 5.59 -17.82 14.24
CA TRP A 69 4.56 -17.02 14.88
C TRP A 69 5.18 -15.74 15.43
N LEU A 70 4.47 -14.62 15.29
CA LEU A 70 4.85 -13.35 15.89
C LEU A 70 3.74 -12.94 16.85
N ALA A 71 4.08 -12.76 18.13
CA ALA A 71 3.11 -12.34 19.12
C ALA A 71 3.45 -10.97 19.70
N ALA A 72 2.42 -10.14 19.84
CA ALA A 72 2.57 -8.87 20.53
C ALA A 72 1.33 -8.48 21.32
N ARG A 73 1.51 -7.54 22.25
CA ARG A 73 0.39 -6.99 23.02
C ARG A 73 -0.61 -6.29 22.10
N MET A 74 -1.88 -6.59 22.26
CA MET A 74 -2.98 -5.89 21.61
C MET A 74 -3.01 -4.41 22.04
N SER A 75 -3.08 -3.48 21.09
CA SER A 75 -3.13 -2.06 21.46
C SER A 75 -4.47 -1.72 22.10
N SER A 76 -4.44 -1.06 23.26
CA SER A 76 -5.65 -0.61 23.96
C SER A 76 -6.43 0.46 23.21
N ARG A 77 -5.83 1.08 22.19
CA ARG A 77 -6.42 2.17 21.39
C ARG A 77 -6.81 1.76 19.97
N GLY A 78 -6.65 0.49 19.60
CA GLY A 78 -7.00 -0.02 18.25
C GLY A 78 -6.20 0.59 17.10
N LYS A 79 -5.04 1.20 17.38
CA LYS A 79 -4.20 1.91 16.39
C LYS A 79 -2.85 1.21 16.15
N GLY A 80 -2.63 0.04 16.73
CA GLY A 80 -1.38 -0.70 16.53
C GLY A 80 -1.34 -1.46 15.20
N ARG A 81 -0.15 -1.98 14.87
CA ARG A 81 0.07 -2.67 13.58
C ARG A 81 -0.72 -3.98 13.47
N GLU A 82 -1.27 -4.51 14.57
CA GLU A 82 -2.19 -5.64 14.55
C GLU A 82 -3.39 -5.39 13.63
N HIS A 83 -3.78 -4.14 13.36
CA HIS A 83 -4.85 -3.78 12.42
C HIS A 83 -4.35 -3.18 11.09
N ASP A 84 -3.04 -2.97 10.91
CA ASP A 84 -2.50 -2.43 9.65
C ASP A 84 -2.54 -3.50 8.56
N ARG A 85 -3.36 -3.26 7.52
CA ARG A 85 -3.50 -4.15 6.37
C ARG A 85 -2.17 -4.43 5.66
N ARG A 86 -1.23 -3.47 5.65
CA ARG A 86 0.10 -3.63 5.04
C ARG A 86 0.98 -4.55 5.88
N PHE A 87 0.92 -4.45 7.21
CA PHE A 87 1.67 -5.32 8.11
C PHE A 87 1.17 -6.77 8.02
N ARG A 88 -0.15 -6.98 8.04
CA ARG A 88 -0.74 -8.31 7.79
C ARG A 88 -0.42 -8.84 6.40
N ALA A 89 -0.37 -7.98 5.38
CA ALA A 89 0.00 -8.37 4.02
C ALA A 89 1.49 -8.76 3.90
N LEU A 90 2.38 -8.10 4.65
CA LEU A 90 3.79 -8.48 4.76
C LEU A 90 3.91 -9.88 5.37
N CYS A 91 3.30 -10.10 6.53
CA CYS A 91 3.36 -11.40 7.23
C CYS A 91 2.77 -12.54 6.38
N ARG A 92 1.68 -12.30 5.63
CA ARG A 92 1.15 -13.26 4.64
C ARG A 92 2.11 -13.61 3.52
N ARG A 93 2.98 -12.69 3.11
CA ARG A 93 3.99 -12.97 2.07
C ARG A 93 5.15 -13.78 2.61
N LEU A 94 5.44 -13.65 3.90
CA LEU A 94 6.50 -14.35 4.61
C LEU A 94 6.04 -15.70 5.18
N GLY A 95 4.73 -15.97 5.22
CA GLY A 95 4.19 -17.20 5.82
C GLY A 95 4.14 -17.15 7.36
N PHE A 96 4.10 -15.95 7.95
CA PHE A 96 4.13 -15.79 9.41
C PHE A 96 2.72 -15.67 10.01
N GLY A 97 2.50 -16.41 11.09
CA GLY A 97 1.33 -16.25 11.95
C GLY A 97 1.43 -15.01 12.84
N LEU A 98 0.29 -14.39 13.16
CA LEU A 98 0.22 -13.22 14.04
C LEU A 98 -0.76 -13.45 15.19
N LEU A 99 -0.27 -13.24 16.41
CA LEU A 99 -1.03 -13.37 17.65
C LEU A 99 -1.08 -12.05 18.42
N ALA A 100 -2.28 -11.55 18.73
CA ALA A 100 -2.46 -10.42 19.63
C ALA A 100 -2.77 -10.90 21.05
N VAL A 101 -2.01 -10.43 22.04
CA VAL A 101 -2.23 -10.76 23.46
C VAL A 101 -2.92 -9.59 24.16
N GLY A 102 -4.15 -9.80 24.62
CA GLY A 102 -4.92 -8.81 25.37
C GLY A 102 -4.43 -8.61 26.81
N SER A 103 -4.92 -7.56 27.46
CA SER A 103 -4.52 -7.21 28.83
C SER A 103 -4.91 -8.26 29.87
N SER A 104 -5.97 -9.03 29.62
CA SER A 104 -6.41 -10.15 30.46
C SER A 104 -5.72 -11.48 30.12
N GLY A 105 -4.77 -11.48 29.17
CA GLY A 105 -4.05 -12.68 28.73
C GLY A 105 -4.80 -13.52 27.69
N ASN A 106 -5.91 -13.03 27.14
CA ASN A 106 -6.56 -13.67 25.98
C ASN A 106 -5.68 -13.51 24.72
N VAL A 107 -5.62 -14.55 23.90
CA VAL A 107 -4.88 -14.52 22.62
C VAL A 107 -5.88 -14.47 21.46
N GLU A 108 -5.70 -13.51 20.58
CA GLU A 108 -6.44 -13.38 19.33
C GLU A 108 -5.55 -13.78 18.15
N LEU A 109 -6.02 -14.72 17.34
CA LEU A 109 -5.40 -15.11 16.07
C LEU A 109 -5.73 -14.06 14.99
N LEU A 110 -4.77 -13.19 14.67
CA LEU A 110 -4.93 -12.13 13.67
C LEU A 110 -4.66 -12.63 12.25
N LEU A 111 -3.75 -13.60 12.13
CA LEU A 111 -3.30 -14.19 10.88
C LEU A 111 -2.76 -15.60 11.13
N SER A 112 -3.21 -16.58 10.36
CA SER A 112 -2.63 -17.92 10.34
C SER A 112 -1.36 -17.95 9.47
N PRO A 113 -0.30 -18.70 9.84
CA PRO A 113 0.86 -18.96 8.98
C PRO A 113 0.48 -19.53 7.60
N ALA A 114 -0.58 -20.34 7.55
CA ALA A 114 -1.11 -20.94 6.32
C ALA A 114 -1.96 -19.99 5.45
N ALA A 115 -2.11 -18.72 5.85
CA ALA A 115 -2.93 -17.77 5.11
C ALA A 115 -2.34 -17.49 3.71
N PRO A 116 -3.15 -17.56 2.64
CA PRO A 116 -2.64 -17.39 1.29
C PRO A 116 -2.09 -15.96 1.08
N PRO A 117 -1.06 -15.81 0.21
CA PRO A 117 -0.46 -14.52 -0.06
C PRO A 117 -1.48 -13.55 -0.68
N PRO A 118 -1.33 -12.22 -0.46
CA PRO A 118 -2.24 -11.25 -1.04
C PRO A 118 -2.27 -11.33 -2.57
N ARG A 119 -3.48 -11.36 -3.14
CA ARG A 119 -3.68 -11.39 -4.60
C ARG A 119 -3.08 -10.15 -5.26
N ARG A 120 -2.58 -10.33 -6.49
CA ARG A 120 -2.16 -9.20 -7.35
C ARG A 120 -3.36 -8.32 -7.68
N ASP A 121 -3.12 -7.03 -7.89
CA ASP A 121 -4.14 -6.06 -8.30
C ASP A 121 -4.03 -5.79 -9.82
N PRO A 122 -4.75 -6.55 -10.67
CA PRO A 122 -4.71 -6.38 -12.12
C PRO A 122 -5.24 -5.01 -12.55
N ARG A 123 -6.20 -4.42 -11.81
CA ARG A 123 -6.76 -3.09 -12.14
C ARG A 123 -5.72 -2.00 -11.92
N ARG A 124 -4.99 -2.03 -10.81
CA ARG A 124 -3.86 -1.11 -10.57
C ARG A 124 -2.77 -1.29 -11.61
N ARG A 125 -2.43 -2.54 -11.97
CA ARG A 125 -1.45 -2.82 -13.04
C ARG A 125 -1.87 -2.19 -14.37
N SER A 126 -3.10 -2.43 -14.82
CA SER A 126 -3.58 -1.88 -16.09
C SER A 126 -3.58 -0.35 -16.10
N ARG A 127 -4.01 0.29 -15.00
CA ARG A 127 -3.96 1.77 -14.87
C ARG A 127 -2.53 2.31 -14.95
N LEU A 128 -1.56 1.65 -14.29
CA LEU A 128 -0.15 2.02 -14.38
C LEU A 128 0.38 1.92 -15.83
N MET A 129 0.02 0.84 -16.53
CA MET A 129 0.41 0.63 -17.92
C MET A 129 -0.21 1.68 -18.85
N GLU A 130 -1.50 1.98 -18.69
CA GLU A 130 -2.20 2.97 -19.51
C GLU A 130 -1.64 4.38 -19.28
N GLU A 131 -1.42 4.76 -18.04
CA GLU A 131 -0.81 6.05 -17.70
C GLU A 131 0.61 6.15 -18.26
N HIS A 132 1.43 5.10 -18.13
CA HIS A 132 2.78 5.09 -18.67
C HIS A 132 2.80 5.22 -20.20
N ARG A 133 1.96 4.44 -20.91
CA ARG A 133 1.89 4.46 -22.38
C ARG A 133 1.39 5.79 -22.94
N ARG A 134 0.47 6.46 -22.25
CA ARG A 134 -0.05 7.75 -22.69
C ARG A 134 0.85 8.92 -22.34
N ARG A 135 1.71 8.77 -21.32
CA ARG A 135 2.63 9.83 -20.92
C ARG A 135 3.67 10.03 -22.01
N ARG A 136 3.76 11.26 -22.51
CA ARG A 136 4.72 11.66 -23.54
C ARG A 136 6.06 12.02 -22.88
N GLY A 137 7.13 11.38 -23.35
CA GLY A 137 8.47 11.54 -22.79
C GLY A 137 8.58 11.12 -21.32
N ASP A 138 9.71 11.48 -20.70
CA ASP A 138 9.93 11.33 -19.26
C ASP A 138 10.04 12.72 -18.61
N PRO A 139 8.90 13.35 -18.28
CA PRO A 139 8.87 14.76 -17.88
C PRO A 139 9.43 15.03 -16.49
N VAL A 140 9.80 14.01 -15.70
CA VAL A 140 10.26 14.18 -14.31
C VAL A 140 11.36 13.18 -13.97
N VAL A 141 12.57 13.68 -13.77
CA VAL A 141 13.60 12.99 -12.95
C VAL A 141 13.17 13.16 -11.50
N GLY A 142 12.72 12.11 -10.81
CA GLY A 142 12.00 12.19 -9.53
C GLY A 142 12.63 13.05 -8.41
N GLY A 143 11.84 13.41 -7.39
CA GLY A 143 12.37 13.94 -6.11
C GLY A 143 11.82 15.29 -5.61
N GLY A 144 10.97 15.99 -6.37
CA GLY A 144 10.41 17.28 -5.93
C GLY A 144 9.10 17.15 -5.15
N SER A 145 9.09 17.35 -3.83
CA SER A 145 7.86 17.30 -3.00
C SER A 145 6.91 18.49 -3.22
N ARG A 146 7.32 19.51 -3.99
CA ARG A 146 6.57 20.77 -4.18
C ARG A 146 6.18 21.07 -5.63
N THR A 147 6.60 20.26 -6.60
CA THR A 147 6.26 20.48 -8.01
C THR A 147 5.11 19.57 -8.42
N PRO A 148 4.03 20.11 -9.00
CA PRO A 148 2.92 19.29 -9.47
C PRO A 148 3.39 18.24 -10.50
N ILE A 149 3.08 16.96 -10.29
CA ILE A 149 3.50 15.84 -11.16
C ILE A 149 2.91 15.97 -12.57
N MET A 150 3.75 15.84 -13.60
CA MET A 150 3.30 15.81 -14.99
C MET A 150 2.72 14.42 -15.34
N THR A 151 1.40 14.32 -15.38
CA THR A 151 0.65 13.11 -15.75
C THR A 151 0.20 13.17 -17.21
N ALA A 152 -0.17 12.03 -17.81
CA ALA A 152 -0.72 12.02 -19.17
C ALA A 152 -2.02 12.82 -19.25
N TYR A 153 -2.84 12.83 -18.18
CA TYR A 153 -4.01 13.70 -18.09
C TYR A 153 -3.64 15.19 -18.13
N ARG A 154 -2.60 15.61 -17.40
CA ARG A 154 -2.15 17.00 -17.46
C ARG A 154 -1.58 17.37 -18.83
N GLN A 155 -0.82 16.48 -19.45
CA GLN A 155 -0.31 16.69 -20.81
C GLN A 155 -1.45 16.86 -21.83
N ASP A 156 -2.52 16.07 -21.71
CA ASP A 156 -3.71 16.25 -22.54
C ASP A 156 -4.42 17.58 -22.26
N ALA A 157 -4.54 17.96 -20.99
CA ALA A 157 -5.15 19.23 -20.59
C ALA A 157 -4.32 20.44 -21.08
N LEU A 158 -2.99 20.36 -21.02
CA LEU A 158 -2.09 21.40 -21.54
C LEU A 158 -2.17 21.49 -23.07
N ALA A 159 -2.25 20.36 -23.77
CA ALA A 159 -2.44 20.35 -25.22
C ALA A 159 -3.79 20.95 -25.63
N CYS A 160 -4.87 20.65 -24.89
CA CYS A 160 -6.17 21.29 -25.09
C CYS A 160 -6.09 22.79 -24.81
N ALA A 161 -5.41 23.20 -23.72
CA ALA A 161 -5.23 24.60 -23.40
C ALA A 161 -4.44 25.35 -24.49
N ALA A 162 -3.34 24.78 -24.97
CA ALA A 162 -2.53 25.38 -26.03
C ALA A 162 -3.34 25.62 -27.31
N ALA A 163 -4.24 24.68 -27.66
CA ALA A 163 -5.12 24.79 -28.82
C ALA A 163 -6.28 25.79 -28.68
N MET A 164 -6.42 26.43 -27.51
CA MET A 164 -7.44 27.44 -27.22
C MET A 164 -6.83 28.83 -27.00
N VAL A 165 -5.53 29.00 -27.23
CA VAL A 165 -4.83 30.30 -27.10
C VAL A 165 -5.33 31.30 -28.15
N ASP A 166 -5.74 30.82 -29.32
CA ASP A 166 -6.31 31.63 -30.41
C ASP A 166 -7.81 31.95 -30.22
N GLY A 167 -8.46 31.34 -29.22
CA GLY A 167 -9.84 31.64 -28.85
C GLY A 167 -10.65 30.44 -28.36
N PRO A 168 -11.93 30.67 -27.98
CA PRO A 168 -12.81 29.63 -27.47
C PRO A 168 -13.05 28.49 -28.47
N LYS A 169 -13.10 27.24 -27.98
CA LYS A 169 -13.30 26.03 -28.80
C LYS A 169 -14.44 25.16 -28.27
N ARG A 170 -15.02 24.33 -29.13
CA ARG A 170 -15.95 23.27 -28.73
C ARG A 170 -15.16 21.98 -28.43
N PRO A 171 -15.65 21.10 -27.53
CA PRO A 171 -14.99 19.82 -27.26
C PRO A 171 -14.71 18.96 -28.50
N ARG A 172 -15.56 19.06 -29.53
CA ARG A 172 -15.39 18.32 -30.79
C ARG A 172 -14.17 18.79 -31.59
N ASP A 173 -13.81 20.07 -31.48
CA ASP A 173 -12.69 20.67 -32.22
C ASP A 173 -11.35 20.18 -31.64
N LEU A 174 -11.34 19.85 -30.34
CA LEU A 174 -10.16 19.36 -29.62
C LEU A 174 -10.01 17.84 -29.62
N LYS A 175 -10.96 17.10 -30.22
CA LYS A 175 -10.98 15.62 -30.17
C LYS A 175 -9.76 14.99 -30.84
N ALA A 176 -9.24 15.62 -31.90
CA ALA A 176 -8.02 15.19 -32.58
C ALA A 176 -6.77 15.35 -31.71
N ILE A 177 -6.77 16.31 -30.78
CA ILE A 177 -5.66 16.64 -29.88
C ILE A 177 -5.67 15.73 -28.66
N SER A 178 -6.85 15.55 -28.07
CA SER A 178 -7.07 14.55 -27.03
C SER A 178 -8.45 13.92 -27.20
N PRO A 179 -8.54 12.58 -27.32
CA PRO A 179 -9.82 11.87 -27.29
C PRO A 179 -10.64 12.15 -26.02
N ARG A 180 -10.00 12.64 -24.95
CA ARG A 180 -10.62 12.95 -23.65
C ARG A 180 -11.02 14.42 -23.50
N ALA A 181 -10.86 15.25 -24.54
CA ALA A 181 -11.07 16.69 -24.46
C ALA A 181 -12.42 17.08 -23.81
N ALA A 182 -13.52 16.42 -24.18
CA ALA A 182 -14.84 16.66 -23.57
C ALA A 182 -14.85 16.48 -22.04
N ASN A 183 -14.25 15.40 -21.54
CA ASN A 183 -14.19 15.13 -20.09
C ASN A 183 -13.22 16.09 -19.39
N ILE A 184 -12.11 16.46 -20.05
CA ILE A 184 -11.12 17.41 -19.52
C ILE A 184 -11.77 18.78 -19.29
N LEU A 185 -12.46 19.30 -20.31
CA LEU A 185 -13.14 20.60 -20.25
C LEU A 185 -14.30 20.58 -19.26
N LEU A 186 -15.08 19.49 -19.23
CA LEU A 186 -16.24 19.36 -18.34
C LEU A 186 -15.85 19.27 -16.87
N HIS A 187 -14.90 18.41 -16.52
CA HIS A 187 -14.49 18.22 -15.13
C HIS A 187 -13.59 19.35 -14.64
N ASN A 188 -12.86 20.01 -15.54
CA ASN A 188 -12.03 21.17 -15.25
C ASN A 188 -11.17 21.02 -13.98
N VAL A 189 -10.55 19.86 -13.82
CA VAL A 189 -9.82 19.44 -12.59
C VAL A 189 -8.81 20.49 -12.10
N TYR A 190 -8.23 21.27 -13.03
CA TYR A 190 -7.23 22.28 -12.74
C TYR A 190 -7.75 23.73 -12.75
N GLY A 191 -9.02 23.96 -13.06
CA GLY A 191 -9.58 25.31 -13.18
C GLY A 191 -9.13 26.08 -14.43
N TRP A 192 -8.51 25.42 -15.41
CA TRP A 192 -7.94 26.05 -16.62
C TRP A 192 -8.98 26.47 -17.66
N PHE A 193 -10.19 25.93 -17.58
CA PHE A 193 -11.22 26.14 -18.57
C PHE A 193 -12.46 26.77 -17.94
N ALA A 194 -13.16 27.60 -18.70
CA ALA A 194 -14.46 28.14 -18.32
C ALA A 194 -15.42 28.02 -19.49
N ARG A 195 -16.70 27.92 -19.20
CA ARG A 195 -17.74 27.86 -20.23
C ARG A 195 -18.03 29.29 -20.71
N ALA A 196 -17.67 29.59 -21.94
CA ALA A 196 -17.97 30.89 -22.58
C ALA A 196 -19.42 30.94 -23.07
N GLU A 197 -19.88 29.85 -23.68
CA GLU A 197 -21.25 29.69 -24.16
C GLU A 197 -21.72 28.23 -24.01
N ARG A 198 -22.95 27.92 -24.42
CA ARG A 198 -23.43 26.54 -24.43
C ARG A 198 -22.57 25.65 -25.33
N GLY A 199 -21.75 24.80 -24.71
CA GLY A 199 -20.88 23.85 -25.40
C GLY A 199 -19.59 24.45 -25.96
N VAL A 200 -19.28 25.71 -25.62
CA VAL A 200 -18.05 26.42 -26.00
C VAL A 200 -17.29 26.77 -24.74
N TYR A 201 -16.00 26.46 -24.73
CA TYR A 201 -15.10 26.70 -23.60
C TYR A 201 -14.02 27.70 -23.99
N ALA A 202 -13.54 28.47 -23.03
CA ALA A 202 -12.41 29.38 -23.14
C ALA A 202 -11.39 29.06 -22.04
N LEU A 203 -10.17 29.57 -22.20
CA LEU A 203 -9.16 29.54 -21.16
C LEU A 203 -9.50 30.52 -20.04
N THR A 204 -9.20 30.13 -18.80
CA THR A 204 -9.15 31.05 -17.66
C THR A 204 -7.75 31.66 -17.54
N GLU A 205 -7.62 32.68 -16.71
CA GLU A 205 -6.32 33.25 -16.34
C GLU A 205 -5.35 32.19 -15.79
N ILE A 206 -5.86 31.25 -14.98
CA ILE A 206 -5.08 30.14 -14.45
C ILE A 206 -4.62 29.19 -15.57
N GLY A 207 -5.45 28.99 -16.60
CA GLY A 207 -5.10 28.22 -17.79
C GLY A 207 -3.97 28.87 -18.60
N HIS A 208 -4.01 30.19 -18.79
CA HIS A 208 -2.91 30.93 -19.42
C HIS A 208 -1.62 30.86 -18.61
N ALA A 209 -1.69 31.07 -17.30
CA ALA A 209 -0.54 30.93 -16.41
C ALA A 209 0.06 29.50 -16.42
N ALA A 210 -0.78 28.47 -16.57
CA ALA A 210 -0.31 27.09 -16.67
C ALA A 210 0.51 26.82 -17.95
N LEU A 211 0.14 27.44 -19.07
CA LEU A 211 0.90 27.36 -20.32
C LEU A 211 2.25 28.08 -20.24
N GLN A 212 2.34 29.18 -19.48
CA GLN A 212 3.62 29.83 -19.20
C GLN A 212 4.52 28.94 -18.34
N ARG A 213 3.94 28.29 -17.32
CA ARG A 213 4.65 27.37 -16.43
C ARG A 213 5.11 26.09 -17.13
N TRP A 214 4.30 25.57 -18.05
CA TRP A 214 4.60 24.39 -18.85
C TRP A 214 4.40 24.70 -20.34
N PRO A 215 5.39 25.34 -20.99
CA PRO A 215 5.32 25.63 -22.42
C PRO A 215 5.04 24.36 -23.22
N GLN A 216 4.05 24.43 -24.10
CA GLN A 216 3.77 23.35 -25.04
C GLN A 216 4.55 23.58 -26.34
N PRO A 217 5.02 22.52 -27.02
CA PRO A 217 5.57 22.67 -28.36
C PRO A 217 4.51 23.30 -29.27
N ALA A 218 4.96 24.15 -30.20
CA ALA A 218 4.09 24.70 -31.23
C ALA A 218 3.42 23.53 -32.00
N PRO A 219 2.13 23.66 -32.37
CA PRO A 219 1.41 22.62 -33.10
C PRO A 219 2.05 22.31 -34.46
#